data_AF-A0A8X7R511-F1
#
_entry.id   AF-A0A8X7R511-F1
#
_cell.length_a   1.000
_cell.length_b   1.000
_cell.length_c   1.000
_cell.angle_alpha   90.00
_cell.angle_beta   90.00
_cell.angle_gamma   90.00
#
_symmetry.space_group_name_H-M   'P 1'
#
loop_
_entity.id
_entity.type
_entity.pdbx_description
1 polymer ?
#
loop_
_entity_poly.entity_id
_entity_poly.type
_entity_poly.pdbx_seq_one_letter_code
_entity_poly.pdbx_strand_id
1 'polypeptide(L)' 'MFPADTSVDSFLESLGLEKYSTSFQVEEVDMDALMHMTDDDLKALLIPMGPRKKILLALGSNRG' A
#
# COMPACT_ATOMS: atom_id res chain seq x y z
N MET A 1 -6.96 -13.44 2.09
CA MET A 1 -8.05 -12.62 1.54
C MET A 1 -8.41 -11.62 2.62
N PHE A 2 -8.17 -10.34 2.39
CA PHE A 2 -8.59 -9.29 3.33
C PHE A 2 -10.13 -9.26 3.35
N PRO A 3 -10.76 -8.96 4.50
CA PRO A 3 -12.21 -8.77 4.54
C PRO A 3 -12.61 -7.68 3.54
N ALA A 4 -13.78 -7.85 2.91
CA ALA A 4 -14.30 -6.94 1.86
C ALA A 4 -14.41 -5.47 2.31
N ASP A 5 -14.39 -5.21 3.62
CA ASP A 5 -14.47 -3.87 4.21
C ASP A 5 -13.09 -3.26 4.56
N THR A 6 -11.99 -3.90 4.17
CA THR A 6 -10.65 -3.33 4.38
C THR A 6 -10.40 -2.22 3.35
N SER A 7 -10.16 -1.00 3.81
CA SER A 7 -9.76 0.11 2.95
C SER A 7 -8.24 0.24 2.92
N VAL A 8 -7.71 0.91 1.89
CA VAL A 8 -6.29 1.26 1.85
C VAL A 8 -5.89 2.11 3.07
N ASP A 9 -6.79 2.99 3.53
CA ASP A 9 -6.56 3.84 4.70
C ASP A 9 -6.37 3.01 5.98
N SER A 10 -7.29 2.08 6.29
CA SER A 10 -7.17 1.24 7.49
C SER A 10 -6.00 0.26 7.41
N PHE A 11 -5.66 -0.20 6.20
CA PHE A 11 -4.45 -0.97 5.98
C PHE A 11 -3.19 -0.15 6.27
N LEU A 12 -3.07 1.08 5.75
CA LEU A 12 -1.92 1.94 6.01
C LEU A 12 -1.83 2.34 7.49
N GLU A 13 -2.94 2.62 8.15
CA GLU A 13 -3.01 2.90 9.59
C GLU A 13 -2.50 1.71 10.41
N SER A 14 -2.86 0.48 10.06
CA SER A 14 -2.33 -0.73 10.72
C SER A 14 -0.81 -0.88 10.61
N LEU A 15 -0.20 -0.24 9.61
CA LEU A 15 1.25 -0.17 9.39
C LEU A 15 1.87 1.10 9.98
N GLY A 16 1.12 2.02 10.56
CA GLY A 16 1.60 3.34 10.98
C GLY A 16 2.10 4.19 9.80
N LEU A 17 1.41 4.09 8.66
CA LEU A 17 1.71 4.72 7.38
C LEU A 17 0.56 5.62 6.87
N GLU A 18 -0.42 5.94 7.71
CA GLU A 18 -1.62 6.74 7.43
C GLU A 18 -1.32 8.11 6.81
N LYS A 19 -0.12 8.67 7.07
CA LYS A 19 0.34 9.90 6.42
C LYS A 19 0.44 9.82 4.89
N TYR A 20 0.40 8.63 4.32
CA TYR A 20 0.43 8.40 2.87
C TYR A 20 -0.94 8.15 2.26
N SER A 21 -2.01 8.05 3.05
CA SER A 21 -3.36 7.71 2.55
C SER A 21 -3.82 8.62 1.41
N THR A 22 -3.54 9.92 1.48
CA THR A 22 -3.87 10.87 0.40
C THR A 22 -3.19 10.54 -0.92
N SER A 23 -1.94 10.04 -0.92
CA SER A 23 -1.25 9.66 -2.15
C SER A 23 -1.97 8.52 -2.88
N PHE A 24 -2.47 7.53 -2.13
CA PHE A 24 -3.24 6.43 -2.70
C PHE A 24 -4.63 6.89 -3.16
N GLN A 25 -5.27 7.78 -2.39
CA GLN A 25 -6.60 8.29 -2.73
C GLN A 25 -6.60 9.18 -3.98
N VAL A 26 -5.58 10.03 -4.15
CA VAL A 26 -5.44 10.90 -5.34
C VAL A 26 -5.26 10.09 -6.62
N GLU A 27 -4.53 8.98 -6.53
CA GLU A 27 -4.28 8.07 -7.66
C GLU A 27 -5.35 6.96 -7.76
N GLU A 28 -6.46 7.10 -7.02
CA GLU A 28 -7.61 6.19 -7.01
C GLU A 28 -7.25 4.71 -6.75
N VAL A 29 -6.24 4.47 -5.90
CA VAL A 29 -5.80 3.12 -5.54
C VAL A 29 -6.72 2.52 -4.49
N ASP A 30 -7.41 1.45 -4.84
CA ASP A 30 -8.14 0.58 -3.93
C ASP A 30 -7.29 -0.62 -3.47
N MET A 31 -7.86 -1.51 -2.64
CA MET A 31 -7.14 -2.68 -2.15
C MET A 31 -6.76 -3.66 -3.26
N ASP A 32 -7.60 -3.80 -4.29
CA ASP A 32 -7.34 -4.71 -5.40
C ASP A 32 -6.16 -4.21 -6.24
N ALA A 33 -6.11 -2.92 -6.57
CA ALA A 33 -4.96 -2.29 -7.20
C ALA A 33 -3.71 -2.39 -6.32
N LEU A 34 -3.81 -2.07 -5.02
CA LEU A 34 -2.70 -2.11 -4.08
C LEU A 34 -2.05 -3.50 -3.99
N MET A 35 -2.83 -4.58 -4.02
CA MET A 35 -2.32 -5.96 -4.02
C MET A 35 -1.44 -6.30 -5.24
N HIS A 36 -1.58 -5.56 -6.34
CA HIS A 36 -0.82 -5.77 -7.57
C HIS A 36 0.31 -4.76 -7.76
N MET A 37 0.44 -3.76 -6.89
CA MET A 37 1.49 -2.75 -6.98
C MET A 37 2.89 -3.33 -6.74
N THR A 38 3.85 -2.83 -7.51
CA THR A 38 5.26 -3.15 -7.40
C THR A 38 6.02 -2.09 -6.58
N ASP A 39 7.30 -2.36 -6.32
CA ASP A 39 8.21 -1.37 -5.71
C ASP A 39 8.25 -0.07 -6.52
N ASP A 40 8.21 -0.16 -7.85
CA ASP A 40 8.25 0.99 -8.75
C ASP A 40 6.92 1.77 -8.79
N ASP A 41 5.77 1.09 -8.72
CA ASP A 41 4.48 1.78 -8.64
C ASP A 41 4.37 2.61 -7.35
N LEU A 42 4.77 2.01 -6.22
CA LEU A 42 4.79 2.73 -4.94
C LEU A 42 5.83 3.88 -4.95
N LYS A 43 6.91 3.74 -5.73
CA LYS A 43 7.90 4.81 -5.92
C LYS A 43 7.31 5.97 -6.74
N ALA A 44 6.48 5.68 -7.73
CA ALA A 44 5.77 6.70 -8.51
C ALA A 44 4.80 7.51 -7.65
N LEU A 45 4.21 6.90 -6.62
CA LEU A 45 3.44 7.58 -5.56
C LEU A 45 4.27 8.43 -4.59
N LEU A 46 5.57 8.62 -4.85
CA LEU A 46 6.54 9.34 -4.01
C LEU A 46 6.72 8.73 -2.61
N ILE A 47 6.45 7.44 -2.45
CA ILE A 47 6.62 6.75 -1.17
C ILE A 47 8.11 6.42 -0.95
N PRO A 48 8.73 6.83 0.18
CA PRO A 48 10.11 6.49 0.48
C PRO A 48 10.36 4.98 0.61
N MET A 49 11.59 4.54 0.37
CA MET A 49 11.94 3.11 0.32
C MET A 49 11.49 2.28 1.54
N GLY A 50 11.68 2.78 2.76
CA GLY A 50 11.28 2.06 3.98
C GLY A 50 9.77 1.72 4.03
N PRO A 51 8.86 2.71 3.95
CA PRO A 51 7.43 2.48 3.85
C PRO A 51 7.01 1.56 2.69
N ARG A 52 7.62 1.69 1.49
CA ARG A 52 7.33 0.79 0.35
C ARG A 52 7.62 -0.67 0.69
N LYS A 53 8.79 -0.94 1.28
CA LYS A 53 9.14 -2.30 1.72
C LYS A 53 8.17 -2.81 2.79
N LYS A 54 7.72 -1.96 3.72
CA LYS A 54 6.75 -2.34 4.75
C LYS A 54 5.40 -2.74 4.14
N ILE A 55 4.89 -1.99 3.17
CA ILE A 55 3.65 -2.28 2.44
C ILE A 55 3.76 -3.62 1.70
N LEU A 56 4.80 -3.80 0.87
CA LEU A 56 4.98 -5.01 0.07
C LEU A 56 5.14 -6.27 0.94
N LEU A 57 5.85 -6.17 2.07
CA LEU A 57 5.98 -7.26 3.04
C LEU A 57 4.63 -7.61 3.67
N ALA A 58 3.83 -6.62 4.05
CA ALA A 58 2.51 -6.82 4.65
C ALA A 58 1.50 -7.44 3.67
N LEU A 59 1.62 -7.15 2.37
CA LEU A 59 0.82 -7.77 1.32
C LEU A 59 1.25 -9.22 0.98
N GLY A 60 2.32 -9.71 1.59
CA GLY A 60 2.83 -11.06 1.32
C GLY A 60 3.60 -11.18 0.01
N SER A 61 3.98 -10.07 -0.62
CA SER A 61 4.78 -10.03 -1.86
C SER A 61 6.27 -10.34 -1.63
N ASN A 62 6.59 -11.16 -0.62
CA ASN A 62 7.90 -11.77 -0.49
C ASN A 62 8.00 -13.00 -1.41
N ARG A 63 7.91 -12.78 -2.73
CA ARG A 63 8.48 -13.71 -3.69
C ARG A 63 9.93 -13.26 -3.91
N GLY A 64 10.85 -14.02 -3.33
CA GLY A 64 12.25 -13.98 -3.74
C GLY A 64 12.42 -14.28 -5.22
#